data_AF-A0A383BBB5-F1
#
_entry.id   AF-A0A383BBB5-F1
#
_cell.length_a   1.000
_cell.length_b   1.000
_cell.length_c   1.000
_cell.angle_alpha   90.00
_cell.angle_beta   90.00
_cell.angle_gamma   90.00
#
_symmetry.space_group_name_H-M   'P 1'
#
loop_
_entity.id
_entity.type
_entity.pdbx_description
1 polymer ?
#
loop_
_entity_poly.entity_id
_entity_poly.type
_entity_poly.pdbx_seq_one_letter_code
_entity_poly.pdbx_strand_id
1 'polypeptide(L)'
;MPDEILYTETHRPQFHFTPKCNWTNDPNGLVYYEGEYHLFFQHNPTGITWGNMTWGHAISTDLVHWTQLEHALHPDELGTIFSGSAVVDWHNSAGFQAKDEKALVAFYTSAGEKPVPFTQSIAYSNDRGRTWTKYENNPIIGHIRAQNRDPKVFWHAASEQWIMALYLDANDYTIYGSKDLKAWEQLCDLTLPGVTECPDLFALSVDGDRANTRWVYWGANGGYLL
;
A
#
# COMPACT_ATOMS: atom_id res chain seq x y z
N MET A 1 -24.49 -2.89 -16.20
CA MET A 1 -24.94 -4.28 -16.32
C MET A 1 -25.81 -4.57 -15.09
N PRO A 2 -26.90 -5.34 -15.21
CA PRO A 2 -27.62 -5.81 -14.03
C PRO A 2 -26.68 -6.63 -13.14
N ASP A 3 -26.82 -6.53 -11.82
CA ASP A 3 -25.97 -7.26 -10.86
C ASP A 3 -26.03 -8.78 -11.06
N GLU A 4 -27.09 -9.31 -11.67
CA GLU A 4 -27.29 -10.75 -11.92
C GLU A 4 -26.28 -11.41 -12.88
N ILE A 5 -25.52 -10.64 -13.67
CA ILE A 5 -24.54 -11.19 -14.64
C ILE A 5 -23.09 -11.05 -14.16
N LEU A 6 -22.82 -10.11 -13.24
CA LEU A 6 -21.48 -9.91 -12.67
C LEU A 6 -21.04 -11.19 -11.95
N TYR A 7 -19.81 -11.67 -12.19
CA TYR A 7 -19.40 -12.94 -11.56
C TYR A 7 -19.32 -14.10 -12.54
N THR A 8 -20.17 -14.07 -13.56
CA THR A 8 -20.55 -15.26 -14.33
C THR A 8 -20.13 -15.20 -15.81
N GLU A 9 -19.41 -14.14 -16.19
CA GLU A 9 -18.94 -13.96 -17.56
C GLU A 9 -17.92 -15.05 -17.94
N THR A 10 -17.97 -15.54 -19.19
CA THR A 10 -17.16 -16.68 -19.68
C THR A 10 -15.66 -16.59 -19.36
N HIS A 11 -15.11 -15.37 -19.32
CA HIS A 11 -13.68 -15.13 -19.09
C HIS A 11 -13.37 -14.60 -17.69
N ARG A 12 -14.37 -14.43 -16.82
CA ARG A 12 -14.14 -13.91 -15.48
C ARG A 12 -13.62 -15.04 -14.56
N PRO A 13 -12.42 -14.88 -13.96
CA PRO A 13 -11.88 -15.86 -13.00
C PRO A 13 -12.84 -16.09 -11.84
N GLN A 14 -12.98 -17.34 -11.42
CA GLN A 14 -13.86 -17.74 -10.31
C GLN A 14 -13.13 -17.86 -8.96
N PHE A 15 -11.80 -17.96 -8.98
CA PHE A 15 -10.97 -18.14 -7.78
C PHE A 15 -9.95 -17.01 -7.55
N HIS A 16 -9.75 -16.14 -8.55
CA HIS A 16 -8.88 -14.99 -8.44
C HIS A 16 -9.74 -13.74 -8.37
N PHE A 17 -9.33 -12.78 -7.53
CA PHE A 17 -10.01 -11.50 -7.43
C PHE A 17 -10.03 -10.78 -8.80
N THR A 18 -11.17 -10.19 -9.14
CA THR A 18 -11.30 -9.19 -10.21
C THR A 18 -12.23 -8.08 -9.72
N PRO A 19 -11.98 -6.81 -10.07
CA PRO A 19 -12.92 -5.73 -9.75
C PRO A 19 -14.24 -5.97 -10.49
N LYS A 20 -15.34 -5.43 -9.96
CA LYS A 20 -16.68 -5.50 -10.58
C LYS A 20 -16.64 -5.07 -12.05
N CYS A 21 -15.86 -4.05 -12.39
CA CYS A 21 -15.68 -3.55 -13.74
C CYS A 21 -14.29 -2.91 -13.92
N ASN A 22 -13.97 -2.50 -15.15
CA ASN A 22 -12.86 -1.61 -15.50
C ASN A 22 -11.44 -2.15 -15.21
N TRP A 23 -10.47 -1.25 -15.16
CA TRP A 23 -9.03 -1.57 -15.10
C TRP A 23 -8.53 -1.74 -13.66
N THR A 24 -7.73 -2.77 -13.43
CA THR A 24 -6.95 -2.95 -12.19
C THR A 24 -5.50 -3.28 -12.51
N ASN A 25 -4.59 -2.92 -11.62
CA ASN A 25 -3.20 -3.38 -11.65
C ASN A 25 -2.74 -3.78 -10.24
N ASP A 26 -1.75 -3.11 -9.68
CA ASP A 26 -1.00 -3.52 -8.49
C ASP A 26 -1.93 -3.76 -7.29
N PRO A 27 -1.69 -4.81 -6.49
CA PRO A 27 -2.27 -4.92 -5.16
C PRO A 27 -1.65 -3.87 -4.25
N ASN A 28 -2.48 -3.27 -3.40
CA ASN A 28 -2.06 -2.24 -2.45
C ASN A 28 -2.59 -2.57 -1.06
N GLY A 29 -2.02 -1.91 -0.05
CA GLY A 29 -2.63 -1.84 1.27
C GLY A 29 -2.91 -3.20 1.94
N LEU A 30 -2.23 -4.29 1.54
CA LEU A 30 -2.55 -5.63 2.01
C LEU A 30 -2.36 -5.71 3.53
N VAL A 31 -3.46 -5.87 4.26
CA VAL A 31 -3.46 -5.90 5.73
C VAL A 31 -4.51 -6.88 6.24
N TYR A 32 -4.19 -7.59 7.32
CA TYR A 32 -5.14 -8.43 8.03
C TYR A 32 -5.51 -7.76 9.35
N TYR A 33 -6.81 -7.66 9.63
CA TYR A 33 -7.30 -7.04 10.85
C TYR A 33 -8.65 -7.62 11.26
N GLU A 34 -8.81 -7.93 12.55
CA GLU A 34 -10.09 -8.35 13.17
C GLU A 34 -10.85 -9.45 12.41
N GLY A 35 -10.14 -10.44 11.85
CA GLY A 35 -10.76 -11.56 11.13
C GLY A 35 -10.80 -11.42 9.61
N GLU A 36 -10.44 -10.26 9.08
CA GLU A 36 -10.58 -9.93 7.66
C GLU A 36 -9.24 -9.64 7.00
N TYR A 37 -9.03 -10.21 5.81
CA TYR A 37 -8.02 -9.82 4.86
C TYR A 37 -8.54 -8.65 4.04
N HIS A 38 -7.79 -7.56 4.00
CA HIS A 38 -8.07 -6.41 3.16
C HIS A 38 -7.16 -6.44 1.94
N LEU A 39 -7.78 -6.38 0.76
CA LEU A 39 -7.14 -6.18 -0.52
C LEU A 39 -7.51 -4.80 -1.04
N PHE A 40 -6.55 -3.90 -1.12
CA PHE A 40 -6.68 -2.69 -1.93
C PHE A 40 -6.03 -2.93 -3.28
N PHE A 41 -6.43 -2.18 -4.29
CA PHE A 41 -5.91 -2.36 -5.64
C PHE A 41 -5.94 -1.04 -6.40
N GLN A 42 -4.88 -0.79 -7.18
CA GLN A 42 -4.86 0.31 -8.13
C GLN A 42 -6.01 0.14 -9.13
N HIS A 43 -6.86 1.15 -9.25
CA HIS A 43 -8.09 1.05 -10.02
C HIS A 43 -8.38 2.32 -10.84
N ASN A 44 -8.74 2.14 -12.12
CA ASN A 44 -9.40 3.19 -12.91
C ASN A 44 -10.92 2.93 -12.88
N PRO A 45 -11.71 3.69 -12.13
CA PRO A 45 -13.16 3.47 -12.04
C PRO A 45 -13.93 3.93 -13.27
N THR A 46 -13.27 4.60 -14.22
CA THR A 46 -13.91 5.26 -15.37
C THR A 46 -13.50 4.68 -16.72
N GLY A 47 -12.54 3.75 -16.76
CA GLY A 47 -12.01 3.25 -18.02
C GLY A 47 -11.36 1.88 -17.91
N ILE A 48 -11.27 1.22 -19.07
CA ILE A 48 -10.62 -0.10 -19.23
C ILE A 48 -9.13 0.03 -19.58
N THR A 49 -8.55 1.20 -19.40
CA THR A 49 -7.13 1.51 -19.63
C THR A 49 -6.55 2.18 -18.40
N TRP A 50 -5.22 2.17 -18.31
CA TRP A 50 -4.51 2.90 -17.28
C TRP A 50 -4.84 4.42 -17.31
N GLY A 51 -5.05 5.01 -16.13
CA GLY A 51 -5.36 6.43 -15.91
C GLY A 51 -6.32 6.66 -14.73
N ASN A 52 -6.38 7.88 -14.16
CA ASN A 52 -7.29 8.25 -13.06
C ASN A 52 -7.27 7.27 -11.86
N MET A 53 -6.07 6.97 -11.34
CA MET A 53 -5.89 5.93 -10.33
C MET A 53 -6.54 6.27 -8.98
N THR A 54 -7.25 5.29 -8.45
CA THR A 54 -7.87 5.22 -7.11
C THR A 54 -7.40 3.95 -6.41
N TRP A 55 -7.61 3.85 -5.10
CA TRP A 55 -7.57 2.55 -4.43
C TRP A 55 -8.98 1.98 -4.35
N GLY A 56 -9.25 0.94 -5.12
CA GLY A 56 -10.38 0.06 -4.88
C GLY A 56 -10.15 -0.78 -3.61
N HIS A 57 -11.21 -1.36 -3.05
CA HIS A 57 -11.12 -2.12 -1.80
C HIS A 57 -12.03 -3.35 -1.82
N ALA A 58 -11.49 -4.49 -1.40
CA ALA A 58 -12.22 -5.72 -1.14
C ALA A 58 -11.76 -6.36 0.17
N ILE A 59 -12.66 -7.12 0.80
CA ILE A 59 -12.37 -7.89 2.00
C ILE A 59 -12.67 -9.37 1.79
N SER A 60 -11.94 -10.23 2.50
CA SER A 60 -12.14 -11.68 2.51
C SER A 60 -11.84 -12.26 3.90
N THR A 61 -12.43 -13.39 4.23
CA THR A 61 -12.08 -14.16 5.45
C THR A 61 -11.22 -15.38 5.13
N ASP A 62 -11.01 -15.71 3.86
CA ASP A 62 -10.34 -16.94 3.41
C ASP A 62 -9.41 -16.77 2.20
N LEU A 63 -9.21 -15.52 1.73
CA LEU A 63 -8.42 -15.14 0.55
C LEU A 63 -8.96 -15.66 -0.80
N VAL A 64 -10.14 -16.28 -0.83
CA VAL A 64 -10.76 -16.84 -2.04
C VAL A 64 -12.07 -16.12 -2.35
N HIS A 65 -12.94 -15.95 -1.36
CA HIS A 65 -14.23 -15.28 -1.50
C HIS A 65 -14.08 -13.82 -1.10
N TRP A 66 -14.23 -12.92 -2.08
CA TRP A 66 -14.01 -11.49 -1.91
C TRP A 66 -15.31 -10.70 -1.99
N THR A 67 -15.52 -9.80 -1.04
CA THR A 67 -16.58 -8.78 -1.10
C THR A 67 -15.96 -7.43 -1.43
N GLN A 68 -16.23 -6.92 -2.63
CA GLN A 68 -15.77 -5.58 -3.02
C GLN A 68 -16.64 -4.50 -2.34
N LEU A 69 -15.97 -3.60 -1.63
CA LEU A 69 -16.53 -2.44 -0.94
C LEU A 69 -16.47 -1.18 -1.82
N GLU A 70 -16.90 -0.05 -1.27
CA GLU A 70 -16.64 1.26 -1.86
C GLU A 70 -15.13 1.52 -2.00
N HIS A 71 -14.75 2.37 -2.96
CA HIS A 71 -13.34 2.72 -3.12
C HIS A 71 -12.82 3.45 -1.87
N ALA A 72 -11.61 3.09 -1.45
CA ALA A 72 -11.03 3.58 -0.21
C ALA A 72 -10.44 4.97 -0.38
N LEU A 73 -9.68 5.20 -1.46
CA LEU A 73 -8.97 6.45 -1.69
C LEU A 73 -9.22 6.98 -3.10
N HIS A 74 -9.54 8.27 -3.18
CA HIS A 74 -9.82 8.99 -4.42
C HIS A 74 -8.77 10.08 -4.68
N PRO A 75 -8.46 10.42 -5.94
CA PRO A 75 -7.60 11.56 -6.28
C PRO A 75 -8.02 12.87 -5.60
N ASP A 76 -7.05 13.74 -5.37
CA ASP A 76 -7.24 15.11 -4.87
C ASP A 76 -6.24 16.08 -5.55
N GLU A 77 -6.06 17.27 -4.99
CA GLU A 77 -5.11 18.27 -5.49
C GLU A 77 -3.64 17.82 -5.48
N LEU A 78 -3.27 16.80 -4.70
CA LEU A 78 -1.92 16.21 -4.71
C LEU A 78 -1.75 15.18 -5.83
N GLY A 79 -2.84 14.80 -6.51
CA GLY A 79 -2.84 13.96 -7.70
C GLY A 79 -3.60 12.66 -7.55
N THR A 80 -3.32 11.74 -8.47
CA THR A 80 -3.92 10.39 -8.45
C THR A 80 -3.28 9.52 -7.39
N ILE A 81 -4.00 8.47 -6.97
CA ILE A 81 -3.57 7.60 -5.87
C ILE A 81 -2.77 6.44 -6.46
N PHE A 82 -1.47 6.43 -6.22
CA PHE A 82 -0.56 5.37 -6.65
C PHE A 82 -0.33 4.35 -5.53
N SER A 83 0.39 3.28 -5.89
CA SER A 83 0.61 2.11 -5.06
C SER A 83 1.23 2.44 -3.70
N GLY A 84 1.07 1.50 -2.77
CA GLY A 84 1.56 1.62 -1.41
C GLY A 84 1.02 0.51 -0.51
N SER A 85 1.16 0.70 0.80
CA SER A 85 0.94 -0.33 1.81
C SER A 85 0.00 0.14 2.92
N ALA A 86 -0.40 -0.77 3.79
CA ALA A 86 -1.19 -0.43 4.97
C ALA A 86 -0.72 -1.23 6.18
N VAL A 87 -0.92 -0.66 7.36
CA VAL A 87 -0.56 -1.27 8.65
C VAL A 87 -1.67 -1.07 9.67
N VAL A 88 -1.67 -1.92 10.70
CA VAL A 88 -2.44 -1.69 11.92
C VAL A 88 -1.54 -0.95 12.91
N ASP A 89 -1.94 0.25 13.34
CA ASP A 89 -1.20 1.01 14.36
C ASP A 89 -1.61 0.55 15.77
N TRP A 90 -1.11 -0.62 16.17
CA TRP A 90 -1.44 -1.27 17.45
C TRP A 90 -1.18 -0.39 18.68
N HIS A 91 -0.19 0.49 18.59
CA HIS A 91 0.25 1.35 19.70
C HIS A 91 -0.32 2.78 19.63
N ASN A 92 -1.18 3.07 18.65
CA ASN A 92 -1.67 4.44 18.39
C ASN A 92 -0.53 5.46 18.29
N SER A 93 0.59 5.05 17.70
CA SER A 93 1.78 5.88 17.52
C SER A 93 1.52 7.11 16.65
N ALA A 94 0.61 7.00 15.69
CA ALA A 94 0.20 8.13 14.86
C ALA A 94 -0.84 9.05 15.52
N GLY A 95 -1.52 8.56 16.56
CA GLY A 95 -2.56 9.32 17.28
C GLY A 95 -3.92 9.35 16.57
N PHE A 96 -4.14 8.47 15.58
CA PHE A 96 -5.40 8.43 14.83
C PHE A 96 -6.48 7.55 15.47
N GLN A 97 -6.14 6.69 16.43
CA GLN A 97 -7.08 5.75 17.04
C GLN A 97 -8.28 6.49 17.65
N ALA A 98 -9.49 6.07 17.29
CA ALA A 98 -10.73 6.56 17.90
C ALA A 98 -11.42 5.44 18.69
N LYS A 99 -11.75 5.73 19.96
CA LYS A 99 -12.36 4.76 20.89
C LYS A 99 -11.47 3.51 21.03
N ASP A 100 -12.08 2.34 21.02
CA ASP A 100 -11.40 1.05 21.21
C ASP A 100 -10.95 0.39 19.89
N GLU A 101 -11.27 0.98 18.74
CA GLU A 101 -10.94 0.44 17.41
C GLU A 101 -9.53 0.88 16.99
N LYS A 102 -8.63 -0.07 16.65
CA LYS A 102 -7.29 0.28 16.18
C LYS A 102 -7.36 0.97 14.83
N ALA A 103 -6.51 1.97 14.65
CA ALA A 103 -6.41 2.66 13.38
C ALA A 103 -5.69 1.77 12.36
N LEU A 104 -6.33 1.56 11.21
CA LEU A 104 -5.60 1.17 10.01
C LEU A 104 -5.01 2.42 9.38
N VAL A 105 -3.76 2.36 8.96
CA VAL A 105 -3.07 3.49 8.30
C VAL A 105 -2.57 3.00 6.94
N ALA A 106 -3.05 3.65 5.88
CA ALA A 106 -2.63 3.43 4.51
C ALA A 106 -1.58 4.47 4.12
N PHE A 107 -0.49 4.02 3.52
CA PHE A 107 0.57 4.81 2.91
C PHE A 107 0.43 4.68 1.41
N TYR A 108 0.38 5.80 0.70
CA TYR A 108 0.22 5.81 -0.73
C TYR A 108 1.04 6.93 -1.35
N THR A 109 1.37 6.77 -2.62
CA THR A 109 1.98 7.86 -3.40
C THR A 109 0.88 8.77 -3.95
N SER A 110 0.96 10.05 -3.63
CA SER A 110 0.23 11.09 -4.36
C SER A 110 0.99 11.37 -5.65
N ALA A 111 0.48 10.87 -6.78
CA ALA A 111 1.08 11.02 -8.10
C ALA A 111 0.50 12.24 -8.81
N GLY A 112 1.12 13.39 -8.56
CA GLY A 112 0.80 14.66 -9.17
C GLY A 112 1.11 14.70 -10.67
N GLU A 113 0.31 15.46 -11.41
CA GLU A 113 0.63 15.88 -12.78
C GLU A 113 1.36 17.22 -12.75
N LYS A 114 2.36 17.39 -13.63
CA LYS A 114 3.20 18.60 -13.67
C LYS A 114 2.34 19.88 -13.63
N PRO A 115 2.60 20.81 -12.70
CA PRO A 115 3.80 20.93 -11.86
C PRO A 115 3.72 20.22 -10.49
N VAL A 116 2.64 19.52 -10.15
CA VAL A 116 2.48 18.81 -8.87
C VAL A 116 3.41 17.59 -8.87
N PRO A 117 4.31 17.44 -7.87
CA PRO A 117 5.28 16.36 -7.85
C PRO A 117 4.73 15.07 -7.23
N PHE A 118 5.52 14.00 -7.32
CA PHE A 118 5.26 12.73 -6.63
C PHE A 118 5.66 12.84 -5.16
N THR A 119 4.74 12.56 -4.25
CA THR A 119 4.93 12.69 -2.80
C THR A 119 4.29 11.50 -2.07
N GLN A 120 4.63 11.28 -0.80
CA GLN A 120 4.05 10.19 0.00
C GLN A 120 3.05 10.75 0.99
N SER A 121 1.88 10.13 1.06
CA SER A 121 0.74 10.57 1.84
C SER A 121 0.19 9.41 2.66
N ILE A 122 -0.59 9.74 3.68
CA ILE A 122 -1.30 8.77 4.51
C ILE A 122 -2.79 9.05 4.60
N ALA A 123 -3.55 7.98 4.79
CA ALA A 123 -4.94 8.02 5.21
C ALA A 123 -5.14 7.02 6.33
N TYR A 124 -6.16 7.24 7.17
CA TYR A 124 -6.47 6.34 8.27
C TYR A 124 -7.94 5.95 8.30
N SER A 125 -8.22 4.79 8.87
CA SER A 125 -9.55 4.28 9.12
C SER A 125 -9.71 3.89 10.58
N ASN A 126 -10.83 4.27 11.18
CA ASN A 126 -11.22 3.97 12.56
C ASN A 126 -12.51 3.13 12.62
N ASP A 127 -12.82 2.43 11.53
CA ASP A 127 -14.04 1.64 11.38
C ASP A 127 -13.76 0.31 10.67
N ARG A 128 -12.58 -0.27 10.92
CA ARG A 128 -12.12 -1.54 10.31
C ARG A 128 -11.99 -1.43 8.79
N GLY A 129 -11.42 -0.33 8.30
CA GLY A 129 -11.15 -0.11 6.88
C GLY A 129 -12.39 0.15 6.03
N ARG A 130 -13.54 0.51 6.61
CA ARG A 130 -14.78 0.75 5.85
C ARG A 130 -14.82 2.15 5.26
N THR A 131 -14.29 3.14 5.97
CA THR A 131 -14.11 4.51 5.49
C THR A 131 -12.71 5.02 5.83
N TRP A 132 -12.21 5.94 5.00
CA TRP A 132 -10.84 6.42 5.05
C TRP A 132 -10.81 7.95 5.07
N THR A 133 -10.02 8.50 5.99
CA THR A 133 -9.79 9.94 6.12
C THR A 133 -8.33 10.23 5.76
N LYS A 134 -8.10 11.07 4.74
CA LYS A 134 -6.76 11.54 4.42
C LYS A 134 -6.24 12.44 5.53
N TYR A 135 -4.95 12.31 5.86
CA TYR A 135 -4.32 13.17 6.84
C TYR A 135 -4.23 14.61 6.34
N GLU A 136 -4.67 15.55 7.16
CA GLU A 136 -4.79 16.98 6.80
C GLU A 136 -3.45 17.64 6.44
N ASN A 137 -2.34 17.15 7.00
CA ASN A 137 -1.00 17.67 6.74
C ASN A 137 -0.22 16.81 5.73
N ASN A 138 -0.92 16.07 4.86
CA ASN A 138 -0.27 15.43 3.72
C ASN A 138 0.40 16.48 2.81
N PRO A 139 1.51 16.12 2.13
CA PRO A 139 2.21 14.84 2.20
C PRO A 139 3.13 14.70 3.42
N ILE A 140 3.35 13.46 3.88
CA ILE A 140 4.29 13.13 4.99
C ILE A 140 5.76 13.03 4.54
N ILE A 141 6.00 12.77 3.25
CA ILE A 141 7.33 12.84 2.63
C ILE A 141 7.17 13.59 1.31
N GLY A 142 7.95 14.67 1.14
CA GLY A 142 7.94 15.49 -0.06
C GLY A 142 8.58 14.81 -1.27
N HIS A 143 8.73 15.57 -2.35
CA HIS A 143 9.44 15.12 -3.55
C HIS A 143 10.93 14.98 -3.26
N ILE A 144 11.51 13.86 -3.70
CA ILE A 144 12.94 13.56 -3.56
C ILE A 144 13.59 13.70 -4.94
N ARG A 145 13.17 12.86 -5.88
CA ARG A 145 13.59 12.88 -7.29
C ARG A 145 12.69 12.00 -8.15
N ALA A 146 12.73 12.24 -9.46
CA ALA A 146 11.96 11.49 -10.45
C ALA A 146 10.49 11.32 -10.01
N GLN A 147 10.04 10.07 -9.92
CA GLN A 147 8.69 9.67 -9.51
C GLN A 147 8.78 8.79 -8.26
N ASN A 148 9.46 9.26 -7.20
CA ASN A 148 9.57 8.50 -5.94
C ASN A 148 8.19 7.96 -5.49
N ARG A 149 8.07 6.65 -5.30
CA ARG A 149 6.76 6.01 -5.11
C ARG A 149 6.82 4.68 -4.36
N ASP A 150 5.63 4.15 -4.12
CA ASP A 150 5.33 2.80 -3.63
C ASP A 150 5.86 2.55 -2.21
N PRO A 151 5.39 3.31 -1.20
CA PRO A 151 5.87 3.18 0.17
C PRO A 151 5.41 1.85 0.77
N LYS A 152 6.38 0.98 1.11
CA LYS A 152 6.16 -0.21 1.93
C LYS A 152 6.51 0.08 3.38
N VAL A 153 5.53 0.02 4.28
CA VAL A 153 5.69 0.29 5.70
C VAL A 153 5.46 -0.94 6.56
N PHE A 154 6.27 -1.12 7.60
CA PHE A 154 6.07 -2.12 8.65
C PHE A 154 6.67 -1.67 10.00
N TRP A 155 6.20 -2.27 11.10
CA TRP A 155 6.80 -2.05 12.43
C TRP A 155 8.01 -2.95 12.61
N HIS A 156 9.16 -2.38 12.95
CA HIS A 156 10.37 -3.12 13.26
C HIS A 156 10.59 -3.17 14.78
N ALA A 157 10.22 -4.30 15.38
CA ALA A 157 10.26 -4.47 16.83
C ALA A 157 11.65 -4.28 17.44
N ALA A 158 12.72 -4.73 16.75
CA ALA A 158 14.07 -4.68 17.31
C ALA A 158 14.64 -3.25 17.42
N SER A 159 14.19 -2.31 16.57
CA SER A 159 14.57 -0.89 16.67
C SER A 159 13.43 0.01 17.14
N GLU A 160 12.31 -0.59 17.57
CA GLU A 160 11.11 0.06 18.09
C GLU A 160 10.64 1.25 17.23
N GLN A 161 10.62 1.07 15.91
CA GLN A 161 10.19 2.13 15.00
C GLN A 161 9.55 1.55 13.75
N TRP A 162 8.79 2.38 13.06
CA TRP A 162 8.27 2.10 11.74
C TRP A 162 9.38 2.25 10.71
N ILE A 163 9.41 1.34 9.75
CA ILE A 163 10.34 1.34 8.63
C ILE A 163 9.54 1.52 7.35
N MET A 164 10.01 2.40 6.47
CA MET A 164 9.48 2.56 5.12
C MET A 164 10.58 2.23 4.11
N ALA A 165 10.32 1.30 3.21
CA ALA A 165 11.08 1.13 1.98
C ALA A 165 10.39 1.91 0.86
N LEU A 166 11.14 2.73 0.11
CA LEU A 166 10.61 3.61 -0.92
C LEU A 166 11.46 3.53 -2.20
N TYR A 167 10.80 3.40 -3.35
CA TYR A 167 11.46 3.49 -4.65
C TYR A 167 11.71 4.95 -5.02
N LEU A 168 12.88 5.27 -5.57
CA LEU A 168 13.24 6.62 -6.00
C LEU A 168 13.24 6.76 -7.53
N ASP A 169 14.24 6.17 -8.18
CA ASP A 169 14.47 6.25 -9.62
C ASP A 169 15.33 5.09 -10.10
N ALA A 170 15.11 4.63 -11.33
CA ALA A 170 15.74 3.47 -11.95
C ALA A 170 15.78 2.21 -11.04
N ASN A 171 16.83 2.07 -10.25
CA ASN A 171 17.09 0.95 -9.37
C ASN A 171 17.55 1.39 -7.97
N ASP A 172 17.28 2.65 -7.64
CA ASP A 172 17.61 3.25 -6.37
C ASP A 172 16.39 3.35 -5.46
N TYR A 173 16.65 3.11 -4.19
CA TYR A 173 15.68 3.06 -3.12
C TYR A 173 16.24 3.77 -1.90
N THR A 174 15.35 4.06 -0.95
CA THR A 174 15.74 4.60 0.34
C THR A 174 14.90 3.97 1.44
N ILE A 175 15.48 3.87 2.63
CA ILE A 175 14.82 3.39 3.83
C ILE A 175 14.66 4.55 4.79
N TYR A 176 13.44 4.76 5.28
CA TYR A 176 13.14 5.71 6.34
C TYR A 176 12.74 5.02 7.64
N GLY A 177 12.97 5.71 8.76
CA GLY A 177 12.52 5.37 10.10
C GLY A 177 11.52 6.41 10.63
N SER A 178 10.52 5.98 11.38
CA SER A 178 9.57 6.88 12.03
C SER A 178 9.08 6.34 13.37
N LYS A 179 8.80 7.26 14.31
CA LYS A 179 8.17 6.93 15.59
C LYS A 179 6.66 7.13 15.59
N ASP A 180 6.11 7.87 14.62
CA ASP A 180 4.72 8.36 14.66
C ASP A 180 3.99 8.29 13.31
N LEU A 181 4.58 7.62 12.31
CA LEU A 181 4.08 7.48 10.94
C LEU A 181 3.99 8.79 10.13
N LYS A 182 4.30 9.94 10.73
CA LYS A 182 4.14 11.27 10.13
C LYS A 182 5.48 11.94 9.86
N ALA A 183 6.41 11.86 10.81
CA ALA A 183 7.77 12.35 10.67
C ALA A 183 8.72 11.20 10.34
N TRP A 184 9.46 11.33 9.25
CA TRP A 184 10.33 10.29 8.71
C TRP A 184 11.77 10.78 8.62
N GLU A 185 12.71 9.98 9.16
CA GLU A 185 14.15 10.20 9.07
C GLU A 185 14.76 9.21 8.07
N GLN A 186 15.57 9.69 7.14
CA GLN A 186 16.26 8.84 6.18
C GLN A 186 17.35 8.03 6.91
N LEU A 187 17.29 6.70 6.82
CA LEU A 187 18.23 5.80 7.48
C LEU A 187 19.37 5.39 6.53
N CYS A 188 19.04 5.01 5.30
CA CYS A 188 20.03 4.66 4.29
C CYS A 188 19.45 4.67 2.87
N ASP A 189 20.35 4.77 1.89
CA ASP A 189 20.05 4.55 0.47
C ASP A 189 20.55 3.18 0.02
N LEU A 190 19.84 2.61 -0.94
CA LEU A 190 20.11 1.30 -1.49
C LEU A 190 20.02 1.35 -3.01
N THR A 191 20.88 0.60 -3.69
CA THR A 191 20.79 0.38 -5.13
C THR A 191 20.66 -1.12 -5.35
N LEU A 192 19.61 -1.55 -6.05
CA LEU A 192 19.38 -2.96 -6.40
C LEU A 192 19.45 -3.11 -7.92
N PRO A 193 20.64 -3.35 -8.50
CA PRO A 193 20.82 -3.46 -9.94
C PRO A 193 19.82 -4.40 -10.61
N GLY A 194 19.10 -3.86 -11.59
CA GLY A 194 18.11 -4.61 -12.36
C GLY A 194 16.79 -4.85 -11.63
N VAL A 195 16.54 -4.24 -10.46
CA VAL A 195 15.27 -4.31 -9.72
C VAL A 195 14.55 -2.96 -9.81
N THR A 196 13.24 -2.97 -10.08
CA THR A 196 12.43 -1.76 -10.34
C THR A 196 11.15 -1.76 -9.53
N GLU A 197 10.70 -0.58 -9.06
CA GLU A 197 9.38 -0.26 -8.49
C GLU A 197 8.87 -1.19 -7.36
N CYS A 198 7.79 -0.78 -6.67
CA CYS A 198 7.07 -1.59 -5.68
C CYS A 198 7.99 -2.40 -4.74
N PRO A 199 8.83 -1.72 -3.93
CA PRO A 199 9.69 -2.41 -2.99
C PRO A 199 8.85 -3.18 -1.96
N ASP A 200 9.34 -4.34 -1.55
CA ASP A 200 8.92 -4.98 -0.30
C ASP A 200 10.16 -5.25 0.56
N LEU A 201 10.00 -5.17 1.89
CA LEU A 201 11.06 -5.44 2.84
C LEU A 201 10.47 -6.23 4.00
N PHE A 202 10.88 -7.49 4.11
CA PHE A 202 10.35 -8.41 5.11
C PHE A 202 11.39 -9.41 5.59
N ALA A 203 11.19 -9.92 6.79
CA ALA A 203 11.99 -10.98 7.36
C ALA A 203 11.40 -12.35 7.02
N LEU A 204 12.23 -13.30 6.58
CA LEU A 204 11.84 -14.66 6.25
C LEU A 204 12.74 -15.68 6.95
N SER A 205 12.13 -16.69 7.55
CA SER A 205 12.85 -17.82 8.18
C SER A 205 13.31 -18.81 7.11
N VAL A 206 14.61 -19.10 7.09
CA VAL A 206 15.21 -20.07 6.16
C VAL A 206 14.82 -21.47 6.58
N ASP A 207 14.24 -22.26 5.66
CA ASP A 207 13.77 -23.63 5.91
C ASP A 207 12.83 -23.78 7.12
N GLY A 208 12.10 -22.72 7.45
CA GLY A 208 11.20 -22.68 8.61
C GLY A 208 11.91 -22.50 9.96
N ASP A 209 13.22 -22.33 9.99
CA ASP A 209 13.98 -22.07 11.21
C ASP A 209 13.93 -20.59 11.60
N ARG A 210 13.21 -20.28 12.68
CA ARG A 210 13.08 -18.92 13.21
C ARG A 210 14.39 -18.36 13.77
N ALA A 211 15.32 -19.21 14.20
CA ALA A 211 16.64 -18.77 14.63
C ALA A 211 17.51 -18.33 13.44
N ASN A 212 17.18 -18.79 12.23
CA ASN A 212 17.87 -18.45 11.00
C ASN A 212 16.98 -17.57 10.10
N THR A 213 16.84 -16.31 10.49
CA THR A 213 16.05 -15.33 9.72
C THR A 213 16.96 -14.51 8.80
N ARG A 214 16.47 -14.20 7.59
CA ARG A 214 17.09 -13.24 6.65
C ARG A 214 16.11 -12.13 6.31
N TRP A 215 16.64 -10.95 6.03
CA TRP A 215 15.86 -9.86 5.48
C TRP A 215 15.88 -9.98 3.97
N VAL A 216 14.71 -9.85 3.35
CA VAL A 216 14.56 -9.86 1.90
C VAL A 216 14.12 -8.46 1.51
N TYR A 217 14.96 -7.77 0.75
CA TYR A 217 14.54 -6.59 0.01
C TYR A 217 14.16 -7.04 -1.39
N TRP A 218 12.92 -6.84 -1.79
CA TRP A 218 12.32 -7.34 -3.03
C TRP A 218 11.81 -6.18 -3.89
N GLY A 219 11.74 -6.36 -5.21
CA GLY A 219 11.02 -5.43 -6.09
C GLY A 219 10.17 -6.15 -7.15
N ALA A 220 9.29 -5.40 -7.82
CA ALA A 220 8.17 -5.92 -8.62
C ALA A 220 8.54 -6.97 -9.69
N ASN A 221 9.77 -6.91 -10.21
CA ASN A 221 10.23 -7.84 -11.25
C ASN A 221 10.79 -9.17 -10.69
N GLY A 222 10.69 -9.41 -9.39
CA GLY A 222 11.13 -10.64 -8.73
C GLY A 222 12.60 -10.64 -8.30
N GLY A 223 13.36 -9.58 -8.59
CA GLY A 223 14.72 -9.44 -8.08
C GLY A 223 14.74 -9.09 -6.60
N TYR A 224 15.77 -9.55 -5.88
CA TYR A 224 15.90 -9.33 -4.44
C TYR A 224 17.36 -9.22 -3.97
N LEU A 225 17.53 -8.67 -2.76
CA LEU A 225 18.76 -8.62 -1.98
C LEU A 225 18.50 -9.27 -0.60
N LEU A 226 19.49 -10.01 -0.10
CA LEU A 226 19.46 -10.71 1.21
C LEU A 226 20.41 -10.07 2.22
#